data_AF-R1EP65-F1
#
_entry.id   AF-R1EP65-F1
#
_cell.length_a   1.000
_cell.length_b   1.000
_cell.length_c   1.000
_cell.angle_alpha   90.00
_cell.angle_beta   90.00
_cell.angle_gamma   90.00
#
_symmetry.space_group_name_H-M   'P 1'
#
loop_
_entity.id
_entity.type
_entity.pdbx_description
1 polymer ?
#
loop_
_entity_poly.entity_id
_entity_poly.type
_entity_poly.pdbx_seq_one_letter_code
_entity_poly.pdbx_strand_id
1 'polypeptide(L)'
;MAAARSLSATAQTLATALVAGERRALSKAITLVESTQPASREAADELLSLVLPQRDASRCLRLGISGPPGTGKSTLIESLGLELASRRHRLAVLAVDPSSHRSGGSVLGDKTRMPQLSANPAAFIRPSPAQGVLGGVARRTEDVALLCESGGYDRVVVETVGVGQSEVV
;
A
#
# COMPACT_ATOMS: atom_id res chain seq x y z
N MET A 1 -17.42 4.44 -32.66
CA MET A 1 -15.95 4.38 -32.59
C MET A 1 -15.50 5.36 -31.52
N ALA A 2 -15.19 4.89 -30.31
CA ALA A 2 -14.59 5.75 -29.29
C ALA A 2 -13.16 6.09 -29.74
N ALA A 3 -12.85 7.39 -29.84
CA ALA A 3 -11.50 7.85 -30.16
C ALA A 3 -10.51 7.25 -29.16
N ALA A 4 -9.40 6.68 -29.66
CA ALA A 4 -8.30 6.24 -28.82
C ALA A 4 -7.79 7.46 -28.03
N ARG A 5 -8.17 7.53 -26.76
CA ARG A 5 -7.82 8.65 -25.87
C ARG A 5 -6.31 8.56 -25.61
N SER A 6 -5.59 9.64 -25.86
CA SER A 6 -4.15 9.72 -25.55
C SER A 6 -3.96 9.50 -24.06
N LEU A 7 -3.15 8.49 -23.72
CA LEU A 7 -2.73 8.20 -22.36
C LEU A 7 -1.94 9.39 -21.77
N SER A 8 -2.15 9.68 -20.49
CA SER A 8 -1.40 10.65 -19.70
C SER A 8 0.08 10.24 -19.64
N ALA A 9 0.96 11.11 -20.16
CA ALA A 9 2.40 10.89 -20.11
C ALA A 9 2.92 10.62 -18.69
N THR A 10 2.28 11.22 -17.68
CA THR A 10 2.57 10.97 -16.26
C THR A 10 2.23 9.55 -15.84
N ALA A 11 1.04 9.05 -16.20
CA ALA A 11 0.61 7.69 -15.86
C ALA A 11 1.50 6.64 -16.54
N GLN A 12 1.81 6.83 -17.82
CA GLN A 12 2.68 5.93 -18.59
C GLN A 12 4.10 5.83 -18.00
N THR A 13 4.71 6.99 -17.71
CA THR A 13 6.05 7.06 -17.11
C THR A 13 6.07 6.38 -15.75
N LEU A 14 5.03 6.64 -14.93
CA LEU A 14 4.94 6.09 -13.59
C LEU A 14 4.68 4.58 -13.59
N ALA A 15 3.84 4.08 -14.50
CA ALA A 15 3.59 2.65 -14.69
C ALA A 15 4.88 1.91 -15.07
N THR A 16 5.62 2.44 -16.04
CA THR A 16 6.88 1.85 -16.52
C THR A 16 7.90 1.73 -15.39
N ALA A 17 8.13 2.82 -14.65
CA ALA A 17 9.06 2.83 -13.52
C ALA A 17 8.60 1.90 -12.37
N LEU A 18 7.29 1.86 -12.09
CA LEU A 18 6.72 0.97 -11.07
C LEU A 18 6.97 -0.49 -11.41
N VAL A 19 6.67 -0.91 -12.65
CA VAL A 19 6.85 -2.29 -13.12
C VAL A 19 8.32 -2.69 -13.17
N ALA A 20 9.22 -1.74 -13.42
CA ALA A 20 10.66 -1.93 -13.28
C ALA A 20 11.13 -2.10 -11.81
N GLY A 21 10.21 -2.06 -10.84
CA GLY A 21 10.49 -2.26 -9.43
C GLY A 21 10.99 -1.00 -8.70
N GLU A 22 10.87 0.18 -9.31
CA GLU A 22 11.33 1.41 -8.69
C GLU A 22 10.48 1.80 -7.47
N ARG A 23 11.10 1.70 -6.29
CA ARG A 23 10.43 1.97 -5.01
C ARG A 23 9.85 3.38 -4.90
N ARG A 24 10.51 4.39 -5.49
CA ARG A 24 10.00 5.78 -5.52
C ARG A 24 8.77 5.92 -6.42
N ALA A 25 8.73 5.18 -7.52
CA ALA A 25 7.57 5.14 -8.41
C ALA A 25 6.37 4.53 -7.69
N LEU A 26 6.56 3.44 -6.94
CA LEU A 26 5.51 2.85 -6.09
C LEU A 26 4.93 3.87 -5.09
N SER A 27 5.77 4.61 -4.36
CA SER A 27 5.29 5.67 -3.45
C SER A 27 4.44 6.73 -4.18
N LYS A 28 4.91 7.22 -5.33
CA LYS A 28 4.18 8.23 -6.12
C LYS A 28 2.87 7.70 -6.70
N ALA A 29 2.85 6.45 -7.15
CA ALA A 29 1.66 5.76 -7.64
C ALA A 29 0.59 5.65 -6.55
N ILE A 30 0.99 5.24 -5.34
CA ILE A 30 0.10 5.18 -4.19
C ILE A 30 -0.46 6.56 -3.87
N THR A 31 0.39 7.59 -3.81
CA THR A 31 -0.07 8.98 -3.59
C THR A 31 -1.07 9.44 -4.65
N LEU A 32 -0.86 9.09 -5.92
CA LEU A 32 -1.79 9.44 -7.00
C LEU A 32 -3.15 8.77 -6.82
N VAL A 33 -3.16 7.47 -6.49
CA VAL A 33 -4.37 6.66 -6.29
C VAL A 33 -5.14 7.07 -5.03
N GLU A 34 -4.42 7.44 -3.96
CA GLU A 34 -5.01 7.91 -2.70
C GLU A 34 -5.47 9.37 -2.74
N SER A 35 -5.07 10.14 -3.77
CA SER A 35 -5.45 11.56 -3.91
C SER A 35 -6.97 11.74 -4.00
N THR A 36 -7.49 12.68 -3.22
CA THR A 36 -8.90 13.10 -3.28
C THR A 36 -9.15 14.17 -4.34
N GLN A 37 -8.09 14.74 -4.94
CA GLN A 37 -8.20 15.82 -5.90
C GLN A 37 -8.85 15.32 -7.20
N PRO A 38 -9.90 15.99 -7.73
CA PRO A 38 -10.55 15.58 -8.96
C PRO A 38 -9.59 15.46 -10.16
N ALA A 39 -8.60 16.35 -10.25
CA ALA A 39 -7.59 16.37 -11.31
C ALA A 39 -6.70 15.11 -11.32
N SER A 40 -6.58 14.40 -10.20
CA SER A 40 -5.76 13.17 -10.11
C SER A 40 -6.51 11.91 -10.57
N ARG A 41 -7.84 11.94 -10.65
CA ARG A 41 -8.67 10.73 -10.84
C ARG A 41 -8.39 10.05 -12.18
N GLU A 42 -8.38 10.82 -13.26
CA GLU A 42 -8.16 10.28 -14.60
C GLU A 42 -6.78 9.60 -14.71
N ALA A 43 -5.73 10.26 -14.23
CA ALA A 43 -4.38 9.70 -14.24
C ALA A 43 -4.24 8.46 -13.32
N ALA A 44 -4.99 8.40 -12.21
CA ALA A 44 -5.00 7.25 -11.32
C ALA A 44 -5.68 6.03 -11.97
N ASP A 45 -6.84 6.21 -12.58
CA ASP A 45 -7.58 5.14 -13.26
C ASP A 45 -6.78 4.59 -14.45
N GLU A 46 -6.11 5.48 -15.18
CA GLU A 46 -5.23 5.11 -16.28
C GLU A 46 -4.00 4.34 -15.80
N LEU A 47 -3.32 4.81 -14.74
CA LEU A 47 -2.21 4.11 -14.12
C LEU A 47 -2.61 2.69 -13.69
N LEU A 48 -3.75 2.55 -13.00
CA LEU A 48 -4.26 1.25 -12.55
C LEU A 48 -4.53 0.33 -13.75
N SER A 49 -5.11 0.86 -14.83
CA SER A 49 -5.37 0.10 -16.06
C SER A 49 -4.07 -0.39 -16.72
N LEU A 50 -3.00 0.41 -16.69
CA LEU A 50 -1.70 0.07 -17.28
C LEU A 50 -0.96 -1.02 -16.49
N VAL A 51 -1.04 -1.00 -15.15
CA VAL A 51 -0.31 -1.94 -14.29
C VAL A 51 -1.09 -3.23 -14.01
N LEU A 52 -2.42 -3.21 -14.12
CA LEU A 52 -3.26 -4.38 -13.83
C LEU A 52 -2.84 -5.66 -14.58
N PRO A 53 -2.47 -5.62 -15.88
CA PRO A 53 -1.99 -6.80 -16.61
C PRO A 53 -0.61 -7.29 -16.16
N GLN A 54 0.17 -6.43 -15.48
CA GLN A 54 1.55 -6.72 -15.03
C GLN A 54 1.56 -7.44 -13.67
N ARG A 55 0.43 -7.50 -12.98
CA ARG A 55 0.28 -8.21 -11.71
C ARG A 55 0.40 -9.73 -11.93
N ASP A 56 1.32 -10.36 -11.23
CA ASP A 56 1.31 -11.81 -11.02
C ASP A 56 0.49 -12.18 -9.77
N ALA A 57 -0.82 -12.28 -9.94
CA ALA A 57 -1.75 -12.62 -8.86
C ALA A 57 -1.53 -14.05 -8.32
N SER A 58 -0.92 -14.94 -9.12
CA SER A 58 -0.70 -16.33 -8.74
C SER A 58 0.49 -16.50 -7.77
N ARG A 59 1.38 -15.51 -7.72
CA ARG A 59 2.57 -15.51 -6.86
C ARG A 59 2.46 -14.66 -5.60
N CYS A 60 1.51 -13.73 -5.55
CA CYS A 60 1.37 -12.84 -4.39
C CYS A 60 0.49 -13.45 -3.30
N LEU A 61 1.01 -13.49 -2.08
CA LEU A 61 0.23 -13.78 -0.87
C LEU A 61 -0.19 -12.47 -0.21
N ARG A 62 -1.51 -12.26 -0.07
CA ARG A 62 -2.08 -11.17 0.72
C ARG A 62 -2.49 -11.68 2.10
N LEU A 63 -2.00 -11.03 3.17
CA LEU A 63 -2.28 -11.39 4.55
C LEU A 63 -2.82 -10.20 5.33
N GLY A 64 -4.02 -10.34 5.90
CA GLY A 64 -4.56 -9.38 6.87
C GLY A 64 -4.13 -9.72 8.29
N ILE A 65 -3.65 -8.74 9.06
CA ILE A 65 -3.31 -8.88 10.48
C ILE A 65 -4.12 -7.86 11.27
N SER A 66 -4.92 -8.36 12.21
CA SER A 66 -5.77 -7.55 13.09
C SER A 66 -5.56 -7.96 14.56
N GLY A 67 -6.06 -7.14 15.47
CA GLY A 67 -5.99 -7.38 16.91
C GLY A 67 -5.92 -6.08 17.72
N PRO A 68 -6.31 -6.10 19.02
CA PRO A 68 -6.33 -4.91 19.87
C PRO A 68 -5.01 -4.12 19.87
N PRO A 69 -5.03 -2.82 20.22
CA PRO A 69 -3.81 -2.05 20.46
C PRO A 69 -2.93 -2.75 21.52
N GLY A 70 -1.61 -2.71 21.34
CA GLY A 70 -0.65 -3.29 22.30
C GLY A 70 -0.43 -4.81 22.21
N THR A 71 -1.15 -5.54 21.36
CA THR A 71 -1.01 -7.00 21.18
C THR A 71 0.26 -7.45 20.44
N GLY A 72 1.14 -6.52 20.06
CA GLY A 72 2.40 -6.84 19.38
C GLY A 72 2.28 -7.08 17.87
N LYS A 73 1.21 -6.65 17.20
CA LYS A 73 1.03 -6.78 15.73
C LYS A 73 2.25 -6.29 14.93
N SER A 74 2.69 -5.06 15.17
CA SER A 74 3.83 -4.50 14.43
C SER A 74 5.14 -5.27 14.72
N THR A 75 5.33 -5.78 15.94
CA THR A 75 6.47 -6.64 16.31
C THR A 75 6.43 -7.99 15.59
N LEU A 76 5.24 -8.58 15.47
CA LEU A 76 5.02 -9.80 14.69
C LEU A 76 5.31 -9.55 13.20
N ILE A 77 4.81 -8.44 12.63
CA ILE A 77 5.02 -8.07 11.23
C ILE A 77 6.50 -7.81 10.95
N GLU A 78 7.22 -7.12 11.83
CA GLU A 78 8.66 -6.91 11.70
C GLU A 78 9.42 -8.24 11.66
N SER A 79 9.18 -9.11 12.65
CA SER A 79 9.86 -10.40 12.74
C SER A 79 9.55 -11.30 11.54
N LEU A 80 8.28 -11.40 11.16
CA LEU A 80 7.84 -12.15 9.99
C LEU A 80 8.44 -11.57 8.70
N GLY A 81 8.45 -10.25 8.56
CA GLY A 81 8.94 -9.58 7.35
C GLY A 81 10.43 -9.73 7.16
N LEU A 82 11.22 -9.68 8.24
CA LEU A 82 12.65 -9.93 8.19
C LEU A 82 12.96 -11.37 7.78
N GLU A 83 12.19 -12.35 8.29
CA GLU A 83 12.32 -13.75 7.90
C GLU A 83 11.91 -13.99 6.43
N LEU A 84 10.84 -13.34 5.96
CA LEU A 84 10.46 -13.41 4.54
C LEU A 84 11.54 -12.81 3.65
N ALA A 85 12.12 -11.67 4.04
CA ALA A 85 13.22 -11.04 3.31
C ALA A 85 14.48 -11.93 3.29
N SER A 86 14.81 -12.62 4.38
CA SER A 86 15.94 -13.57 4.43
C SER A 86 15.78 -14.72 3.42
N ARG A 87 14.52 -15.09 3.14
CA ARG A 87 14.11 -16.08 2.13
C ARG A 87 13.91 -15.50 0.73
N ARG A 88 14.41 -14.28 0.47
CA ARG A 88 14.35 -13.57 -0.82
C ARG A 88 12.94 -13.16 -1.26
N HIS A 89 11.96 -13.12 -0.36
CA HIS A 89 10.67 -12.50 -0.65
C HIS A 89 10.75 -10.98 -0.58
N ARG A 90 9.88 -10.30 -1.32
CA ARG A 90 9.70 -8.84 -1.26
C ARG A 90 8.35 -8.55 -0.62
N LEU A 91 8.40 -7.91 0.56
CA LEU A 91 7.22 -7.65 1.38
C LEU A 91 6.77 -6.20 1.26
N ALA A 92 5.47 -5.96 1.06
CA ALA A 92 4.84 -4.68 1.31
C ALA A 92 3.98 -4.77 2.58
N VAL A 93 4.06 -3.76 3.44
CA VAL A 93 3.22 -3.60 4.64
C VAL A 93 2.38 -2.34 4.46
N LEU A 94 1.07 -2.52 4.41
CA LEU A 94 0.06 -1.48 4.35
C LEU A 94 -0.55 -1.33 5.74
N ALA A 95 -0.04 -0.39 6.52
CA ALA A 95 -0.46 -0.20 7.90
C ALA A 95 -1.59 0.82 7.97
N VAL A 96 -2.78 0.40 8.39
CA VAL A 96 -3.97 1.24 8.46
C VAL A 96 -4.02 1.90 9.84
N ASP A 97 -3.88 3.22 9.86
CA ASP A 97 -3.81 4.02 11.10
C ASP A 97 -5.13 4.80 11.32
N PRO A 98 -5.83 4.60 12.46
CA PRO A 98 -7.08 5.32 12.76
C PRO A 98 -6.86 6.82 13.00
N SER A 99 -5.67 7.23 13.45
CA SER A 99 -5.38 8.64 13.78
C SER A 99 -5.44 9.56 12.55
N SER A 100 -5.38 8.98 11.35
CA SER A 100 -5.47 9.69 10.07
C SER A 100 -6.76 10.50 9.86
N HIS A 101 -7.83 10.23 10.63
CA HIS A 101 -9.07 11.02 10.56
C HIS A 101 -8.90 12.47 11.05
N ARG A 102 -7.98 12.73 11.98
CA ARG A 102 -7.75 14.08 12.52
C ARG A 102 -6.64 14.86 11.79
N SER A 103 -5.67 14.16 11.19
CA SER A 103 -4.48 14.78 10.57
C SER A 103 -4.48 14.77 9.04
N GLY A 104 -5.44 14.11 8.37
CA GLY A 104 -5.47 13.99 6.91
C GLY A 104 -4.47 12.97 6.34
N GLY A 105 -3.82 12.18 7.18
CA GLY A 105 -2.87 11.12 6.78
C GLY A 105 -1.95 10.69 7.92
N SER A 106 -1.34 9.50 7.79
CA SER A 106 -0.27 9.03 8.68
C SER A 106 1.07 9.25 7.99
N VAL A 107 1.93 10.10 8.57
CA VAL A 107 3.20 10.52 7.95
C VAL A 107 4.34 9.58 8.33
N LEU A 108 4.39 9.08 9.58
CA LEU A 108 5.54 8.32 10.10
C LEU A 108 5.21 7.20 11.11
N GLY A 109 3.97 7.08 11.58
CA GLY A 109 3.62 6.34 12.82
C GLY A 109 4.03 4.87 12.85
N ASP A 110 3.95 4.18 11.71
CA ASP A 110 4.18 2.74 11.66
C ASP A 110 5.65 2.37 11.35
N LYS A 111 6.42 3.30 10.77
CA LYS A 111 7.85 3.07 10.48
C LYS A 111 8.71 3.07 11.74
N THR A 112 8.31 3.81 12.78
CA THR A 112 9.03 3.82 14.07
C THR A 112 8.81 2.54 14.87
N ARG A 113 7.73 1.80 14.59
CA ARG A 113 7.39 0.52 15.25
C ARG A 113 8.05 -0.70 14.63
N MET A 114 8.59 -0.55 13.42
CA MET A 114 9.28 -1.60 12.67
C MET A 114 10.61 -1.08 12.10
N PRO A 115 11.56 -0.66 12.95
CA PRO A 115 12.77 0.04 12.53
C PRO A 115 13.68 -0.80 11.62
N GLN A 116 13.82 -2.10 11.90
CA GLN A 116 14.68 -2.99 11.11
C GLN A 116 14.05 -3.29 9.76
N LEU A 117 12.75 -3.62 9.76
CA LEU A 117 12.03 -3.89 8.51
C LEU A 117 11.93 -2.64 7.63
N SER A 118 11.76 -1.45 8.23
CA SER A 118 11.71 -0.16 7.51
C SER A 118 12.99 0.14 6.73
N ALA A 119 14.14 -0.30 7.25
CA ALA A 119 15.45 -0.11 6.63
C ALA A 119 15.79 -1.21 5.59
N ASN A 120 15.03 -2.30 5.56
CA ASN A 120 15.31 -3.42 4.66
C ASN A 120 14.90 -3.08 3.21
N PRO A 121 15.81 -3.19 2.22
CA PRO A 121 15.50 -2.88 0.82
C PRO A 121 14.43 -3.80 0.20
N ALA A 122 14.25 -5.00 0.74
CA ALA A 122 13.23 -5.95 0.29
C ALA A 122 11.82 -5.65 0.85
N ALA A 123 11.70 -4.76 1.84
CA ALA A 123 10.44 -4.48 2.50
C ALA A 123 9.97 -3.05 2.22
N PHE A 124 8.70 -2.82 1.88
CA PHE A 124 8.09 -1.50 1.66
C PHE A 124 6.99 -1.25 2.68
N ILE A 125 7.12 -0.17 3.47
CA ILE A 125 6.15 0.15 4.52
C ILE A 125 5.45 1.45 4.16
N ARG A 126 4.13 1.36 3.98
CA ARG A 126 3.23 2.48 3.67
C ARG A 126 2.19 2.61 4.79
N PRO A 127 2.23 3.71 5.56
CA PRO A 127 1.07 4.10 6.36
C PRO A 127 -0.07 4.46 5.40
N SER A 128 -1.24 3.84 5.56
CA SER A 128 -2.43 4.07 4.74
C SER A 128 -3.48 4.81 5.58
N PRO A 129 -4.09 5.88 5.07
CA PRO A 129 -5.16 6.56 5.78
C PRO A 129 -6.43 5.68 5.82
N ALA A 130 -7.10 5.61 6.97
CA ALA A 130 -8.34 4.84 7.13
C ALA A 130 -9.55 5.49 6.40
N GLN A 131 -9.46 6.79 6.06
CA GLN A 131 -10.43 7.54 5.22
C GLN A 131 -11.92 7.34 5.59
N GLY A 132 -12.23 7.26 6.88
CA GLY A 132 -13.60 7.21 7.42
C GLY A 132 -14.39 5.92 7.17
N VAL A 133 -13.77 4.85 6.64
CA VAL A 133 -14.47 3.59 6.37
C VAL A 133 -14.45 2.69 7.63
N LEU A 134 -15.64 2.37 8.14
CA LEU A 134 -15.84 1.35 9.18
C LEU A 134 -15.35 -0.02 8.69
N GLY A 135 -14.42 -0.64 9.42
CA GLY A 135 -13.85 -1.95 9.10
C GLY A 135 -12.33 -2.02 9.02
N GLY A 136 -11.62 -0.88 9.13
CA GLY A 136 -10.16 -0.88 9.28
C GLY A 136 -9.37 -1.22 8.02
N VAL A 137 -10.00 -1.22 6.85
CA VAL A 137 -9.37 -1.34 5.53
C VAL A 137 -9.81 -0.15 4.68
N ALA A 138 -8.86 0.62 4.16
CA ALA A 138 -9.16 1.83 3.40
C ALA A 138 -9.76 1.48 2.03
N ARG A 139 -10.63 2.33 1.49
CA ARG A 139 -11.27 2.16 0.15
C ARG A 139 -10.26 1.89 -0.98
N ARG A 140 -9.01 2.32 -0.82
CA ARG A 140 -7.92 2.19 -1.81
C ARG A 140 -6.94 1.06 -1.48
N THR A 141 -7.12 0.30 -0.39
CA THR A 141 -6.16 -0.74 0.00
C THR A 141 -6.00 -1.82 -1.06
N GLU A 142 -7.05 -2.17 -1.80
CA GLU A 142 -6.96 -3.11 -2.92
C GLU A 142 -6.14 -2.56 -4.08
N ASP A 143 -6.38 -1.30 -4.46
CA ASP A 143 -5.62 -0.61 -5.51
C ASP A 143 -4.13 -0.51 -5.11
N VAL A 144 -3.85 -0.20 -3.85
CA VAL A 144 -2.48 -0.14 -3.32
C VAL A 144 -1.83 -1.52 -3.30
N ALA A 145 -2.55 -2.57 -2.90
CA ALA A 145 -2.04 -3.94 -2.96
C ALA A 145 -1.72 -4.34 -4.41
N LEU A 146 -2.57 -3.99 -5.37
CA LEU A 146 -2.32 -4.19 -6.79
C LEU A 146 -1.05 -3.45 -7.26
N LEU A 147 -0.83 -2.22 -6.82
CA LEU A 147 0.38 -1.47 -7.14
C LEU A 147 1.64 -2.15 -6.57
N CYS A 148 1.58 -2.64 -5.33
CA CYS A 148 2.69 -3.40 -4.73
C CYS A 148 3.00 -4.66 -5.54
N GLU A 149 1.99 -5.43 -5.91
CA GLU A 149 2.15 -6.64 -6.71
C GLU A 149 2.77 -6.36 -8.06
N SER A 150 2.26 -5.34 -8.74
CA SER A 150 2.78 -4.89 -10.04
C SER A 150 4.21 -4.35 -9.94
N GLY A 151 4.62 -3.86 -8.76
CA GLY A 151 5.99 -3.46 -8.45
C GLY A 151 6.91 -4.61 -8.03
N GLY A 152 6.44 -5.85 -8.12
CA GLY A 152 7.18 -7.08 -7.83
C GLY A 152 7.30 -7.42 -6.34
N TYR A 153 6.35 -6.97 -5.51
CA TYR A 153 6.20 -7.47 -4.14
C TYR A 153 5.31 -8.71 -4.15
N ASP A 154 5.83 -9.83 -3.69
CA ASP A 154 5.13 -11.12 -3.68
C ASP A 154 4.48 -11.44 -2.32
N ARG A 155 4.66 -10.56 -1.35
CA ARG A 155 3.96 -10.60 -0.05
C ARG A 155 3.36 -9.23 0.22
N VAL A 156 2.07 -9.16 0.48
CA VAL A 156 1.38 -7.93 0.89
C VAL A 156 0.70 -8.18 2.23
N VAL A 157 1.15 -7.49 3.27
CA VAL A 157 0.53 -7.51 4.59
C VAL A 157 -0.30 -6.26 4.78
N VAL A 158 -1.56 -6.42 5.18
CA VAL A 158 -2.43 -5.32 5.58
C VAL A 158 -2.61 -5.40 7.10
N GLU A 159 -2.03 -4.45 7.82
CA GLU A 159 -2.27 -4.31 9.26
C GLU A 159 -3.49 -3.42 9.46
N THR A 160 -4.54 -3.95 10.09
CA THR A 160 -5.74 -3.16 10.39
C THR A 160 -5.54 -2.33 11.65
N VAL A 161 -6.39 -1.31 11.78
CA VAL A 161 -6.70 -0.68 13.06
C VAL A 161 -7.11 -1.75 14.07
N GLY A 162 -6.68 -1.62 15.34
CA GLY A 162 -7.10 -2.56 16.38
C GLY A 162 -8.60 -2.51 16.65
N VAL A 163 -9.22 -3.68 16.87
CA VAL A 163 -10.61 -3.81 17.31
C VAL A 163 -10.90 -2.91 18.52
N GLY A 164 -12.05 -2.23 18.52
CA GLY A 164 -12.46 -1.25 19.54
C GLY A 164 -11.94 0.18 19.35
N GLN A 165 -11.05 0.46 18.40
CA GLN A 165 -10.64 1.84 18.08
C GLN A 165 -11.57 2.54 17.07
N SER A 166 -12.40 1.77 16.36
CA SER A 166 -13.40 2.27 15.40
C SER A 166 -14.77 2.57 16.04
N GLU A 167 -14.95 2.17 17.30
CA GLU A 167 -16.24 2.23 18.02
C GLU A 167 -16.34 3.46 18.95
N VAL A 168 -15.26 4.24 19.09
CA VAL A 168 -15.17 5.40 20.01
C VAL A 168 -15.10 6.73 19.24
N VAL A 169 -15.81 6.85 18.12
CA VAL A 169 -15.97 8.13 17.42
C VAL A 169 -17.30 8.77 17.79
#